data_AF-A0A4V6YST7-F1
#
_entry.id   AF-A0A4V6YST7-F1
#
_cell.length_a   1.000
_cell.length_b   1.000
_cell.length_c   1.000
_cell.angle_alpha   90.00
_cell.angle_beta   90.00
_cell.angle_gamma   90.00
#
_symmetry.space_group_name_H-M   'P 1'
#
loop_
_entity.id
_entity.type
_entity.pdbx_description
1 polymer ?
#
loop_
_entity_poly.entity_id
_entity_poly.type
_entity_poly.pdbx_seq_one_letter_code
_entity_poly.pdbx_strand_id
1 'polypeptide(L)'
;MTAESSEKKDLVLFQDSSIDKKSEASDDHSEHDPPTVPFSTMYRYATKLDYVLLAVGVIFGATQGALNAVSSVIFRHLTDALIKGEAQWNNGTFDYNEFYDGAMGAINMYLYYGAAVFILGFISMSCWHTLCERQVHQIRNRYFGAVLRQNMGWFDKHESGT
;
A
#
# COMPACT_ATOMS: atom_id res chain seq x y z
N MET A 1 -14.56 26.92 72.51
CA MET A 1 -14.89 27.39 71.16
C MET A 1 -13.77 27.19 70.14
N THR A 2 -12.61 26.62 70.51
CA THR A 2 -11.41 26.52 69.65
C THR A 2 -11.16 25.15 69.01
N ALA A 3 -11.79 24.06 69.48
CA ALA A 3 -11.57 22.72 68.93
C ALA A 3 -12.34 22.43 67.62
N GLU A 4 -13.59 22.92 67.51
CA GLU A 4 -14.44 22.69 66.32
C GLU A 4 -13.95 23.45 65.06
N SER A 5 -13.13 24.49 65.24
CA SER A 5 -12.55 25.29 64.15
C SER A 5 -11.29 24.66 63.55
N SER A 6 -10.57 23.82 64.31
CA SER A 6 -9.38 23.11 63.81
C SER A 6 -9.77 21.96 62.89
N GLU A 7 -10.75 21.16 63.30
CA GLU A 7 -11.19 19.98 62.54
C GLU A 7 -11.82 20.35 61.19
N LYS A 8 -12.55 21.49 61.14
CA LYS A 8 -13.06 22.04 59.87
C LYS A 8 -11.95 22.56 58.97
N LYS A 9 -10.85 23.10 59.51
CA LYS A 9 -9.70 23.53 58.71
C LYS A 9 -8.94 22.34 58.13
N ASP A 10 -8.76 21.28 58.92
CA ASP A 10 -8.12 20.06 58.45
C ASP A 10 -8.97 19.35 57.39
N LEU A 11 -10.30 19.32 57.55
CA LEU A 11 -11.22 18.82 56.53
C LEU A 11 -11.20 19.67 55.24
N VAL A 12 -11.05 20.99 55.34
CA VAL A 12 -10.91 21.87 54.17
C VAL A 12 -9.56 21.66 53.48
N LEU A 13 -8.46 21.46 54.22
CA LEU A 13 -7.13 21.14 53.67
C LEU A 13 -7.05 19.73 53.06
N PHE A 14 -7.73 18.74 53.64
CA PHE A 14 -7.88 17.40 53.07
C PHE A 14 -8.77 17.42 51.81
N GLN A 15 -9.83 18.25 51.79
CA GLN A 15 -10.68 18.41 50.61
C GLN A 15 -9.92 19.13 49.47
N ASP A 16 -9.12 20.16 49.78
CA ASP A 16 -8.34 20.93 48.80
C ASP A 16 -7.22 20.07 48.17
N SER A 17 -6.49 19.31 49.00
CA SER A 17 -5.49 18.35 48.50
C SER A 17 -6.10 17.16 47.73
N SER A 18 -7.37 16.81 47.97
CA SER A 18 -8.12 15.82 47.19
C SER A 18 -8.62 16.38 45.86
N ILE A 19 -8.93 17.69 45.81
CA ILE A 19 -9.40 18.39 44.61
C ILE A 19 -8.23 18.68 43.68
N ASP A 20 -7.07 19.11 44.20
CA ASP A 20 -5.86 19.31 43.40
C ASP A 20 -5.32 17.98 42.85
N LYS A 21 -5.29 16.90 43.65
CA LYS A 21 -4.93 15.55 43.14
C LYS A 21 -5.91 15.00 42.11
N LYS A 22 -7.17 15.46 42.10
CA LYS A 22 -8.16 15.05 41.10
C LYS A 22 -8.05 15.88 39.81
N SER A 23 -7.50 17.09 39.89
CA SER A 23 -7.26 17.95 38.73
C SER A 23 -5.98 17.58 37.96
N GLU A 24 -4.97 16.99 38.62
CA GLU A 24 -3.74 16.51 37.96
C GLU A 24 -3.82 15.04 37.46
N ALA A 25 -4.93 14.33 37.70
CA ALA A 25 -5.11 12.93 37.28
C ALA A 25 -6.12 12.76 36.14
N SER A 26 -6.39 13.83 35.39
CA SER A 26 -7.21 13.79 34.17
C SER A 26 -6.55 14.60 33.04
N ASP A 27 -5.25 14.44 32.86
CA ASP A 27 -4.69 14.52 31.50
C ASP A 27 -4.64 13.07 31.00
N ASP A 28 -5.83 12.58 30.68
CA ASP A 28 -6.02 11.37 29.90
C ASP A 28 -5.38 11.64 28.55
N HIS A 29 -4.11 11.27 28.40
CA HIS A 29 -3.55 10.86 27.13
C HIS A 29 -4.34 9.63 26.64
N SER A 30 -5.63 9.82 26.33
CA SER A 30 -6.29 8.96 25.37
C SER A 30 -5.61 9.26 24.04
N GLU A 31 -4.67 8.38 23.71
CA GLU A 31 -4.21 8.11 22.37
C GLU A 31 -5.46 7.80 21.53
N HIS A 32 -6.11 8.87 21.07
CA HIS A 32 -7.30 8.80 20.26
C HIS A 32 -6.81 8.33 18.91
N ASP A 33 -6.88 7.02 18.67
CA ASP A 33 -6.64 6.44 17.36
C ASP A 33 -7.34 7.33 16.33
N PRO A 34 -6.58 7.89 15.35
CA PRO A 34 -7.16 8.84 14.44
C PRO A 34 -8.30 8.13 13.70
N PRO A 35 -9.50 8.75 13.61
CA PRO A 35 -10.62 8.13 12.93
C PRO A 35 -10.20 7.78 11.50
N THR A 36 -10.42 6.52 11.12
CA THR A 36 -10.05 6.00 9.79
C THR A 36 -10.73 6.84 8.72
N VAL A 37 -9.92 7.58 7.96
CA VAL A 37 -10.43 8.42 6.90
C VAL A 37 -10.90 7.53 5.73
N PRO A 38 -12.11 7.73 5.21
CA PRO A 38 -12.56 6.97 4.06
C PRO A 38 -11.70 7.32 2.83
N PHE A 39 -11.33 6.30 2.06
CA PHE A 39 -10.46 6.42 0.87
C PHE A 39 -10.95 7.48 -0.14
N SER A 40 -12.27 7.72 -0.21
CA SER A 40 -12.87 8.75 -1.08
C SER A 40 -12.53 10.18 -0.66
N THR A 41 -12.36 10.44 0.64
CA THR A 41 -11.95 11.77 1.14
C THR A 41 -10.48 12.03 0.86
N MET A 42 -9.65 10.98 0.82
CA MET A 42 -8.24 11.07 0.42
C MET A 42 -8.10 11.47 -1.06
N TYR A 43 -8.95 10.95 -1.94
CA TYR A 43 -8.93 11.24 -3.38
C TYR A 43 -9.71 12.50 -3.80
N ARG A 44 -10.37 13.19 -2.86
CA ARG A 44 -11.21 14.39 -3.13
C ARG A 44 -10.47 15.52 -3.85
N TYR A 45 -9.14 15.52 -3.80
CA TYR A 45 -8.28 16.54 -4.40
C TYR A 45 -7.38 16.02 -5.52
N ALA A 46 -7.56 14.77 -5.93
CA ALA A 46 -6.79 14.19 -7.02
C ALA A 46 -7.20 14.82 -8.37
N THR A 47 -6.21 15.11 -9.20
CA THR A 47 -6.40 15.72 -10.52
C THR A 47 -7.10 14.72 -11.45
N LYS A 48 -7.83 15.19 -12.47
CA LYS A 48 -8.44 14.30 -13.50
C LYS A 48 -7.41 13.36 -14.15
N LEU A 49 -6.16 13.80 -14.30
CA LEU A 49 -5.06 12.97 -14.78
C LEU A 49 -4.67 11.87 -13.78
N ASP A 50 -4.67 12.14 -12.47
CA ASP A 50 -4.32 11.15 -11.45
C ASP A 50 -5.35 10.01 -11.42
N TYR A 51 -6.63 10.32 -11.69
CA TYR A 51 -7.68 9.32 -11.85
C TYR A 51 -7.48 8.42 -13.08
N VAL A 52 -7.03 9.01 -14.20
CA VAL A 52 -6.72 8.24 -15.42
C VAL A 52 -5.50 7.35 -15.19
N LEU A 53 -4.43 7.88 -14.60
CA LEU A 53 -3.22 7.11 -14.28
C LEU A 53 -3.51 5.98 -13.28
N LEU A 54 -4.37 6.21 -12.29
CA LEU A 54 -4.82 5.17 -11.35
C LEU A 54 -5.62 4.08 -12.06
N ALA A 55 -6.60 4.46 -12.90
CA ALA A 55 -7.41 3.48 -13.64
C ALA A 55 -6.53 2.61 -14.56
N VAL A 56 -5.59 3.24 -15.26
CA VAL A 56 -4.59 2.53 -16.08
C VAL A 56 -3.75 1.60 -15.21
N GLY A 57 -3.19 2.07 -14.10
CA GLY A 57 -2.38 1.23 -13.20
C GLY A 57 -3.13 0.01 -12.67
N VAL A 58 -4.40 0.15 -12.31
CA VAL A 58 -5.23 -0.97 -11.81
C VAL A 58 -5.51 -1.99 -12.92
N ILE A 59 -5.84 -1.54 -14.14
CA ILE A 59 -6.08 -2.43 -15.29
C ILE A 59 -4.81 -3.21 -15.65
N PHE A 60 -3.67 -2.53 -15.70
CA PHE A 60 -2.40 -3.17 -15.99
C PHE A 60 -1.96 -4.12 -14.88
N GLY A 61 -2.18 -3.77 -13.60
CA GLY A 61 -1.93 -4.65 -12.47
C GLY A 61 -2.76 -5.94 -12.51
N ALA A 62 -4.06 -5.84 -12.82
CA ALA A 62 -4.92 -7.00 -13.02
C ALA A 62 -4.45 -7.86 -14.20
N THR A 63 -4.00 -7.22 -15.28
CA THR A 63 -3.45 -7.91 -16.47
C THR A 63 -2.16 -8.66 -16.14
N GLN A 64 -1.26 -8.06 -15.35
CA GLN A 64 -0.05 -8.73 -14.85
C GLN A 64 -0.37 -9.94 -13.97
N GLY A 65 -1.44 -9.86 -13.16
CA GLY A 65 -1.97 -11.02 -12.44
C GLY A 65 -2.37 -12.16 -13.38
N ALA A 66 -3.07 -11.84 -14.48
CA ALA A 66 -3.47 -12.84 -15.48
C ALA A 66 -2.28 -13.41 -16.26
N LEU A 67 -1.25 -12.61 -16.55
CA LEU A 67 -0.02 -13.06 -17.21
C LEU A 67 0.65 -14.20 -16.43
N ASN A 68 0.69 -14.13 -15.10
CA ASN A 68 1.23 -15.22 -14.27
C ASN A 68 0.49 -16.55 -14.50
N ALA A 69 -0.83 -16.53 -14.67
CA ALA A 69 -1.60 -17.73 -15.00
C ALA A 69 -1.34 -18.22 -16.44
N VAL A 70 -1.21 -17.29 -17.40
CA VAL A 70 -0.90 -17.61 -18.81
C VAL A 70 0.45 -18.31 -18.95
N SER A 71 1.45 -17.97 -18.13
CA SER A 71 2.76 -18.65 -18.10
C SER A 71 2.63 -20.18 -17.97
N SER A 72 1.68 -20.65 -17.16
CA SER A 72 1.42 -22.09 -16.99
C SER A 72 0.90 -22.76 -18.27
N VAL A 73 0.11 -22.04 -19.08
CA VAL A 73 -0.42 -22.54 -20.35
C VAL A 73 0.71 -22.70 -21.37
N ILE A 74 1.63 -21.73 -21.44
CA ILE A 74 2.78 -21.81 -22.35
C ILE A 74 3.72 -22.96 -21.93
N PHE A 75 3.89 -23.17 -20.61
CA PHE A 75 4.69 -24.26 -20.08
C PHE A 75 4.13 -25.65 -20.45
N ARG A 76 2.80 -25.76 -20.47
CA ARG A 76 2.14 -26.98 -20.97
C ARG A 76 2.52 -27.27 -22.41
N HIS A 77 2.54 -26.28 -23.31
CA HIS A 77 2.91 -26.50 -24.71
C HIS A 77 4.36 -26.98 -24.87
N LEU A 78 5.29 -26.43 -24.08
CA LEU A 78 6.67 -26.91 -24.03
C LEU A 78 6.73 -28.38 -23.56
N THR A 79 6.01 -28.70 -22.49
CA THR A 79 5.99 -30.04 -21.91
C THR A 79 5.34 -31.05 -22.87
N ASP A 80 4.26 -30.68 -23.57
CA ASP A 80 3.62 -31.53 -24.58
C ASP A 80 4.58 -31.85 -25.74
N ALA A 81 5.43 -30.90 -26.16
CA ALA A 81 6.46 -31.15 -27.18
C ALA A 81 7.53 -32.13 -26.69
N LEU A 82 7.95 -32.01 -25.42
CA LEU A 82 8.92 -32.92 -24.80
C LEU A 82 8.34 -34.35 -24.64
N ILE A 83 7.10 -34.47 -24.16
CA ILE A 83 6.42 -35.77 -24.00
C ILE A 83 6.26 -36.46 -25.35
N LYS A 84 5.88 -35.73 -26.41
CA LYS A 84 5.79 -36.29 -27.77
C LYS A 84 7.14 -36.77 -28.28
N GLY A 85 8.20 -35.98 -28.06
CA GLY A 85 9.57 -36.37 -28.41
C GLY A 85 10.03 -37.64 -27.68
N GLU A 86 9.74 -37.76 -26.38
CA GLU A 86 10.05 -38.95 -25.59
C GLU A 86 9.24 -40.17 -26.06
N ALA A 87 7.96 -40.01 -26.36
CA ALA A 87 7.11 -41.09 -26.87
C ALA A 87 7.58 -41.61 -28.24
N GLN A 88 7.97 -40.71 -29.15
CA GLN A 88 8.54 -41.06 -30.45
C GLN A 88 9.91 -41.74 -30.32
N TRP A 89 10.72 -41.33 -29.33
CA TRP A 89 12.00 -41.98 -29.02
C TRP A 89 11.80 -43.42 -28.55
N ASN A 90 10.85 -43.67 -27.65
CA ASN A 90 10.58 -45.00 -27.11
C ASN A 90 9.99 -45.96 -28.18
N ASN A 91 9.19 -45.43 -29.11
CA ASN A 91 8.65 -46.21 -30.23
C ASN A 91 9.63 -46.43 -31.40
N GLY A 92 10.85 -45.88 -31.34
CA GLY A 92 11.86 -46.04 -32.38
C GLY A 92 11.59 -45.30 -33.70
N THR A 93 10.53 -44.49 -33.77
CA THR A 93 10.14 -43.67 -34.93
C THR A 93 10.46 -42.18 -34.66
N PHE A 94 11.68 -41.90 -34.21
CA PHE A 94 12.08 -40.56 -33.82
C PHE A 94 12.37 -39.69 -35.05
N ASP A 95 11.51 -38.72 -35.32
CA ASP A 95 11.76 -37.69 -36.34
C ASP A 95 12.32 -36.43 -35.67
N TYR A 96 13.60 -36.15 -35.94
CA TYR A 96 14.29 -34.99 -35.40
C TYR A 96 13.68 -33.66 -35.89
N ASN A 97 13.18 -33.61 -37.12
CA ASN A 97 12.67 -32.37 -37.70
C ASN A 97 11.33 -31.97 -37.05
N GLU A 98 10.45 -32.93 -36.81
CA GLU A 98 9.16 -32.69 -36.15
C GLU A 98 9.34 -32.24 -34.69
N PHE A 99 10.28 -32.87 -33.99
CA PHE A 99 10.65 -32.45 -32.63
C PHE A 99 11.27 -31.05 -32.59
N TYR A 100 12.21 -30.77 -33.50
CA TYR A 100 12.88 -29.47 -33.57
C TYR A 100 11.90 -28.33 -33.89
N ASP A 101 10.98 -28.55 -34.83
CA ASP A 101 9.96 -27.55 -35.20
C ASP A 101 8.99 -27.28 -34.04
N GLY A 102 8.54 -28.32 -33.34
CA GLY A 102 7.71 -28.20 -32.15
C GLY A 102 8.40 -27.48 -30.98
N ALA A 103 9.67 -27.80 -30.72
CA ALA A 103 10.46 -27.15 -29.67
C ALA A 103 10.75 -25.68 -30.01
N MET A 104 11.14 -25.39 -31.25
CA MET A 104 11.41 -24.03 -31.71
C MET A 104 10.15 -23.16 -31.67
N GLY A 105 8.98 -23.72 -32.04
CA GLY A 105 7.69 -23.06 -31.92
C GLY A 105 7.36 -22.67 -30.47
N ALA A 106 7.57 -23.57 -29.51
CA ALA A 106 7.35 -23.29 -28.09
C ALA A 106 8.31 -22.21 -27.55
N ILE A 107 9.59 -22.26 -27.93
CA ILE A 107 10.61 -21.27 -27.52
C ILE A 107 10.27 -19.87 -28.07
N ASN A 108 9.88 -19.78 -29.35
CA ASN A 108 9.47 -18.50 -29.95
C ASN A 108 8.26 -17.90 -29.23
N MET A 109 7.27 -18.71 -28.87
CA MET A 109 6.10 -18.26 -28.11
C MET A 109 6.48 -17.73 -26.71
N TYR A 110 7.45 -18.37 -26.05
CA TYR A 110 8.02 -17.89 -24.79
C TYR A 110 8.76 -16.56 -24.93
N LEU A 111 9.51 -16.38 -26.03
CA LEU A 111 10.23 -15.14 -26.31
C LEU A 111 9.27 -13.94 -26.46
N TYR A 112 8.21 -14.10 -27.27
CA TYR A 112 7.21 -13.05 -27.44
C TYR A 112 6.45 -12.76 -26.14
N TYR A 113 6.11 -13.79 -25.37
CA TYR A 113 5.48 -13.63 -24.06
C TYR A 113 6.36 -12.83 -23.10
N GLY A 114 7.64 -13.18 -22.97
CA GLY A 114 8.59 -12.47 -22.10
C GLY A 114 8.76 -11.00 -22.49
N ALA A 115 8.88 -10.72 -23.79
CA ALA A 115 8.95 -9.35 -24.31
C ALA A 115 7.68 -8.54 -24.01
N ALA A 116 6.50 -9.15 -24.18
CA ALA A 116 5.22 -8.51 -23.89
C ALA A 116 5.07 -8.19 -22.40
N VAL A 117 5.37 -9.15 -21.52
CA VAL A 117 5.33 -8.96 -20.06
C VAL A 117 6.29 -7.84 -19.63
N PHE A 118 7.49 -7.82 -20.20
CA PHE A 118 8.49 -6.80 -19.89
C PHE A 118 8.00 -5.40 -20.25
N ILE A 119 7.50 -5.20 -21.47
CA ILE A 119 7.00 -3.88 -21.93
C ILE A 119 5.77 -3.45 -21.11
N LEU A 120 4.79 -4.34 -20.94
CA LEU A 120 3.58 -4.05 -20.16
C LEU A 120 3.92 -3.71 -18.70
N GLY A 121 4.84 -4.47 -18.10
CA GLY A 121 5.28 -4.28 -16.71
C GLY A 121 6.01 -2.97 -16.55
N PHE A 122 6.90 -2.64 -17.48
CA PHE A 122 7.63 -1.37 -17.48
C PHE A 122 6.69 -0.17 -17.52
N ILE A 123 5.75 -0.15 -18.48
CA ILE A 123 4.77 0.94 -18.62
C ILE A 123 3.89 1.05 -17.36
N SER A 124 3.41 -0.08 -16.84
CA SER A 124 2.59 -0.11 -15.64
C SER A 124 3.32 0.45 -14.42
N MET A 125 4.58 0.04 -14.22
CA MET A 125 5.37 0.47 -13.07
C MET A 125 5.75 1.94 -13.17
N SER A 126 6.12 2.42 -14.36
CA SER A 126 6.36 3.85 -14.59
C SER A 126 5.11 4.69 -14.31
N CYS A 127 3.94 4.24 -14.77
CA CYS A 127 2.67 4.93 -14.50
C CYS A 127 2.36 4.99 -12.99
N TRP A 128 2.55 3.88 -12.27
CA TRP A 128 2.34 3.84 -10.82
C TRP A 128 3.31 4.76 -10.08
N HIS A 129 4.58 4.78 -10.50
CA HIS A 129 5.59 5.63 -9.87
C HIS A 129 5.29 7.12 -10.06
N THR A 130 4.94 7.54 -11.28
CA THR A 130 4.53 8.92 -11.56
C THR A 130 3.28 9.31 -10.79
N LEU A 131 2.31 8.41 -10.64
CA LEU A 131 1.12 8.64 -9.80
C LEU A 131 1.50 8.86 -8.33
N CYS A 132 2.35 8.00 -7.78
CA CYS A 132 2.83 8.11 -6.40
C CYS A 132 3.52 9.45 -6.14
N GLU A 133 4.42 9.88 -7.03
CA GLU A 133 5.14 11.15 -6.89
C GLU A 133 4.19 12.35 -6.83
N ARG A 134 3.22 12.40 -7.76
CA ARG A 134 2.23 13.48 -7.82
C ARG A 134 1.35 13.51 -6.57
N GLN A 135 0.92 12.34 -6.10
CA GLN A 135 0.10 12.23 -4.89
C GLN A 135 0.87 12.67 -3.64
N VAL A 136 2.11 12.22 -3.47
CA VAL A 136 2.97 12.63 -2.35
C VAL A 136 3.21 14.14 -2.36
N HIS A 137 3.47 14.72 -3.53
CA HIS A 137 3.69 16.17 -3.65
C HIS A 137 2.46 16.98 -3.22
N GLN A 138 1.25 16.58 -3.65
CA GLN A 138 0.00 17.23 -3.28
C GLN A 138 -0.28 17.13 -1.77
N ILE A 139 -0.08 15.94 -1.19
CA ILE A 139 -0.25 15.71 0.25
C ILE A 139 0.72 16.60 1.02
N ARG A 140 2.01 16.63 0.65
CA ARG A 140 3.03 17.41 1.35
C ARG A 140 2.75 18.91 1.32
N ASN A 141 2.34 19.47 0.19
CA ASN A 141 2.02 20.91 0.09
C ASN A 141 0.83 21.29 0.99
N ARG A 142 -0.21 20.45 1.03
CA ARG A 142 -1.40 20.70 1.84
C ARG A 142 -1.14 20.52 3.33
N TYR A 143 -0.40 19.47 3.67
CA TYR A 143 0.05 19.21 5.04
C TYR A 143 0.84 20.40 5.58
N PHE A 144 1.85 20.86 4.83
CA PHE A 144 2.67 22.00 5.23
C PHE A 144 1.84 23.29 5.37
N GLY A 145 0.93 23.56 4.44
CA GLY A 145 0.03 24.72 4.52
C GLY A 145 -0.96 24.66 5.70
N ALA A 146 -1.39 23.46 6.11
CA ALA A 146 -2.25 23.28 7.28
C ALA A 146 -1.48 23.48 8.59
N VAL A 147 -0.28 22.90 8.69
CA VAL A 147 0.61 23.04 9.87
C VAL A 147 0.96 24.51 10.12
N LEU A 148 1.29 25.27 9.08
CA LEU A 148 1.60 26.71 9.22
C LEU A 148 0.42 27.57 9.70
N ARG A 149 -0.83 27.08 9.62
CA ARG A 149 -2.03 27.80 10.05
C ARG A 149 -2.52 27.39 11.43
N GLN A 150 -1.80 26.50 12.12
CA GLN A 150 -2.16 26.09 13.48
C GLN A 150 -1.70 27.11 14.53
N ASN A 151 -2.50 27.23 15.60
CA ASN A 151 -2.25 28.17 16.69
C ASN A 151 -1.05 27.74 17.55
N MET A 152 -0.39 28.68 18.22
CA MET A 152 0.76 28.42 19.09
C MET A 152 0.46 27.38 20.19
N GLY A 153 -0.76 27.36 20.73
CA GLY A 153 -1.18 26.37 21.73
C GLY A 153 -1.35 24.94 21.18
N TRP A 154 -1.40 24.75 19.86
CA TRP A 154 -1.31 23.42 19.24
C TRP A 154 0.14 22.93 19.20
N PHE A 155 1.10 23.83 18.91
CA PHE A 155 2.53 23.52 18.93
C PHE A 155 3.07 23.20 20.32
N ASP A 156 2.48 23.75 21.37
CA ASP A 156 2.88 23.46 22.77
C ASP A 156 2.44 22.06 23.24
N LYS A 157 1.36 21.52 22.65
CA LYS A 157 0.83 20.19 22.97
C LYS A 157 1.42 19.05 22.13
N HIS A 158 2.09 19.37 21.03
CA HIS A 158 2.74 18.38 20.17
C HIS A 158 4.25 18.60 20.28
N GLU A 159 4.93 17.77 21.07
CA GLU A 159 6.39 17.82 21.17
C GLU A 159 7.02 17.77 19.77
N SER A 160 7.81 18.81 19.45
CA SER A 160 8.50 18.91 18.18
C SER A 160 9.68 17.93 18.16
N GLY A 161 9.43 16.69 17.74
CA GLY A 161 10.51 15.73 17.56
C GLY A 161 10.06 14.27 17.64
N THR A 162 9.29 13.80 16.66
CA THR A 162 9.35 12.43 16.14
C THR A 162 8.60 12.33 14.82
#